data_AF-A0A1H8NMX7-F1
#
_entry.id   AF-A0A1H8NMX7-F1
#
_cell.length_a   1.000
_cell.length_b   1.000
_cell.length_c   1.000
_cell.angle_alpha   90.00
_cell.angle_beta   90.00
_cell.angle_gamma   90.00
#
_symmetry.space_group_name_H-M   'P 1'
#
loop_
_entity.id
_entity.type
_entity.pdbx_description
1 polymer ?
#
loop_
_entity_poly.entity_id
_entity_poly.type
_entity_poly.pdbx_seq_one_letter_code
_entity_poly.pdbx_strand_id
1 'polypeptide(L)' 'MGHVGVLGRERRRRWSDAEKISVLERVGVNGRTVTDVAREADLTRQHIYQWRQEMRRKGL' A
#
# COMPACT_ATOMS: atom_id res chain seq x y z
N MET A 1 19.72 -10.63 -1.51
CA MET A 1 19.25 -9.25 -1.77
C MET A 1 18.23 -8.92 -0.69
N GLY A 2 18.56 -7.97 0.18
CA GLY A 2 17.92 -7.79 1.48
C GLY A 2 16.47 -7.34 1.41
N HIS A 3 15.59 -8.08 2.07
CA HIS A 3 14.32 -7.56 2.55
C HIS A 3 14.63 -6.59 3.68
N VAL A 4 14.82 -5.31 3.34
CA VAL A 4 14.97 -4.21 4.30
C VAL A 4 13.70 -4.14 5.14
N GLY A 5 13.87 -4.25 6.45
CA GLY A 5 12.81 -4.36 7.43
C GLY A 5 11.86 -3.16 7.44
N VAL A 6 10.64 -3.38 6.98
CA VAL A 6 9.45 -2.63 7.37
C VAL A 6 8.66 -3.57 8.28
N LEU A 7 9.09 -3.72 9.54
CA LEU A 7 8.39 -4.56 10.52
C LEU A 7 8.14 -3.83 11.86
N GLY A 8 8.52 -2.55 11.97
CA GLY A 8 8.49 -1.84 13.26
C GLY A 8 7.29 -0.91 13.49
N ARG A 9 6.82 -0.19 12.45
CA ARG A 9 5.82 0.89 12.60
C ARG A 9 4.40 0.58 12.11
N GLU A 10 4.20 -0.51 11.37
CA GLU A 10 2.88 -0.92 10.87
C GLU A 10 1.90 -1.33 11.99
N ARG A 11 2.39 -1.63 13.20
CA ARG A 11 1.55 -2.22 14.26
C ARG A 11 0.50 -1.30 14.90
N ARG A 12 0.43 -0.01 14.55
CA ARG A 12 -0.55 0.92 15.17
C ARG A 12 -1.26 1.89 14.23
N ARG A 13 -0.96 1.91 12.94
CA ARG A 13 -1.71 2.75 11.99
C ARG A 13 -2.85 1.92 11.40
N ARG A 14 -4.08 2.22 11.82
CA ARG A 14 -5.28 1.59 11.28
C ARG A 14 -5.69 2.35 10.02
N TRP A 15 -5.37 1.81 8.85
CA TRP A 15 -5.71 2.41 7.57
C TRP A 15 -7.21 2.27 7.29
N SER A 16 -7.90 3.39 7.15
CA SER A 16 -9.29 3.41 6.66
C SER A 16 -9.34 3.07 5.17
N ASP A 17 -10.49 2.62 4.68
CA ASP A 17 -10.69 2.30 3.26
C ASP A 17 -10.32 3.48 2.35
N ALA A 18 -10.71 4.69 2.73
CA ALA A 18 -10.36 5.92 2.02
C ALA A 18 -8.83 6.17 1.94
N GLU A 19 -8.09 5.90 3.03
CA GLU A 19 -6.63 6.05 2.99
C GLU A 19 -5.98 4.96 2.13
N LYS A 20 -6.47 3.72 2.21
CA LYS A 20 -6.02 2.63 1.33
C LYS A 20 -6.26 2.95 -0.13
N ILE A 21 -7.45 3.48 -0.47
CA ILE A 21 -7.81 3.90 -1.82
C ILE A 21 -6.90 5.03 -2.29
N SER A 22 -6.68 6.06 -1.46
CA SER A 22 -5.76 7.16 -1.80
C SER A 22 -4.35 6.66 -2.11
N VAL A 23 -3.84 5.67 -1.37
CA VAL A 23 -2.55 5.04 -1.69
C VAL A 23 -2.62 4.24 -2.99
N LEU A 24 -3.68 3.47 -3.22
CA LEU A 24 -3.86 2.68 -4.45
C LEU A 24 -3.97 3.58 -5.69
N GLU A 25 -4.67 4.70 -5.62
CA GLU A 25 -4.85 5.65 -6.72
C GLU A 25 -3.53 6.30 -7.15
N ARG A 26 -2.57 6.44 -6.24
CA ARG A 26 -1.24 6.99 -6.55
C ARG A 26 -0.38 6.03 -7.36
N VAL A 27 -0.72 4.74 -7.38
CA VAL A 27 -0.01 3.74 -8.20
C VAL A 27 -0.29 4.01 -9.68
N GLY A 28 0.77 4.16 -10.48
CA GLY A 28 0.67 4.45 -11.92
C GLY A 28 0.51 5.94 -12.24
N VAL A 29 0.24 6.79 -11.26
CA VAL A 29 0.20 8.25 -11.45
C VAL A 29 1.61 8.79 -11.62
N ASN A 30 1.85 9.60 -12.65
CA ASN A 30 3.17 10.16 -12.98
C ASN A 30 4.28 9.09 -13.14
N GLY A 31 3.93 7.87 -13.59
CA GLY A 31 4.89 6.78 -13.76
C GLY A 31 5.36 6.13 -12.45
N ARG A 32 4.72 6.45 -11.31
CA ARG A 32 5.06 5.83 -10.02
C ARG A 32 4.71 4.36 -10.02
N THR A 33 5.66 3.55 -9.54
CA THR A 33 5.47 2.10 -9.43
C THR A 33 4.88 1.71 -8.07
N VAL A 34 4.35 0.49 -7.95
CA VAL A 34 3.91 -0.09 -6.67
C VAL A 34 5.02 -0.01 -5.61
N THR A 35 6.28 -0.22 -6.01
CA THR A 35 7.42 -0.15 -5.08
C THR A 35 7.68 1.27 -4.58
N ASP A 36 7.56 2.28 -5.45
CA ASP A 36 7.74 3.69 -5.08
C ASP A 36 6.68 4.13 -4.07
N VAL A 37 5.41 3.86 -4.38
CA VAL A 37 4.27 4.20 -3.53
C VAL A 37 4.33 3.45 -2.19
N ALA A 38 4.69 2.16 -2.22
CA ALA A 38 4.83 1.37 -1.00
C ALA A 38 5.92 1.96 -0.10
N ARG A 39 7.09 2.30 -0.65
CA ARG A 39 8.19 2.89 0.11
C ARG A 39 7.82 4.24 0.72
N GLU A 40 7.10 5.08 -0.03
CA GLU A 40 6.67 6.39 0.45
C GLU A 40 5.63 6.29 1.58
N ALA A 41 4.74 5.29 1.50
CA ALA A 41 3.73 5.02 2.51
C ALA A 41 4.23 4.20 3.72
N ASP A 42 5.52 3.85 3.76
CA ASP A 42 6.11 2.92 4.74
C ASP A 42 5.38 1.56 4.76
N LEU A 43 5.06 1.06 3.56
CA LEU A 43 4.36 -0.19 3.31
C LEU A 43 5.21 -1.14 2.50
N THR A 44 4.84 -2.42 2.54
CA THR A 44 5.34 -3.39 1.57
C THR A 44 4.47 -3.43 0.32
N ARG A 45 5.05 -3.83 -0.82
CA ARG A 45 4.29 -4.11 -2.06
C ARG A 45 3.14 -5.11 -1.84
N GLN A 46 3.27 -6.02 -0.87
CA GLN A 46 2.23 -7.00 -0.54
C GLN A 46 0.99 -6.33 0.04
N HIS A 47 1.15 -5.29 0.88
CA HIS A 47 0.01 -4.52 1.40
C HIS A 47 -0.82 -3.90 0.27
N ILE A 48 -0.17 -3.34 -0.75
CA ILE A 48 -0.85 -2.76 -1.92
C ILE A 48 -1.64 -3.83 -2.69
N TYR A 49 -1.05 -5.00 -2.95
CA TYR A 49 -1.77 -6.09 -3.61
C TYR A 49 -2.93 -6.63 -2.77
N GLN A 50 -2.75 -6.78 -1.46
CA GLN A 50 -3.80 -7.20 -0.54
C GLN A 50 -4.95 -6.20 -0.53
N TRP A 51 -4.68 -4.90 -0.47
CA TRP A 51 -5.72 -3.88 -0.51
C TRP A 51 -6.47 -3.86 -1.83
N ARG A 52 -5.79 -4.07 -2.97
CA ARG A 52 -6.47 -4.18 -4.27
C ARG A 52 -7.48 -5.33 -4.28
N GLN A 53 -7.14 -6.47 -3.68
CA GLN A 53 -8.07 -7.60 -3.53
C GLN A 53 -9.18 -7.30 -2.52
N GLU A 54 -8.86 -6.63 -1.41
CA GLU A 54 -9.81 -6.23 -0.38
C GLU A 54 -10.87 -5.28 -0.95
N MET A 55 -10.46 -4.24 -1.69
CA MET A 55 -11.37 -3.28 -2.34
C MET A 55 -12.23 -3.96 -3.40
N ARG A 56 -11.63 -4.81 -4.23
CA ARG A 56 -12.39 -5.62 -5.20
C ARG A 56 -13.43 -6.52 -4.54
N ARG A 57 -13.14 -7.07 -3.36
CA ARG A 57 -14.11 -7.87 -2.58
C ARG A 57 -15.21 -6.99 -1.98
N LYS A 58 -14.88 -5.76 -1.58
CA LYS A 58 -15.83 -4.78 -1.04
C LYS A 58 -16.70 -4.10 -2.11
N GLY A 59 -16.31 -4.19 -3.40
CA GLY A 59 -16.99 -3.50 -4.50
C GLY A 59 -16.63 -2.02 -4.60
N LEU A 60 -15.48 -1.64 -4.06
CA LEU A 60 -14.91 -0.29 -4.09
C LEU A 60 -13.95 -0.13 -5.27
#